data_AF-A0A4S8IJM5-F1
#
_entry.id   AF-A0A4S8IJM5-F1
#
_cell.length_a   1.000
_cell.length_b   1.000
_cell.length_c   1.000
_cell.angle_alpha   90.00
_cell.angle_beta   90.00
_cell.angle_gamma   90.00
#
_symmetry.space_group_name_H-M   'P 1'
#
loop_
_entity.id
_entity.type
_entity.pdbx_description
1 polymer ?
#
loop_
_entity_poly.entity_id
_entity_poly.type
_entity_poly.pdbx_seq_one_letter_code
_entity_poly.pdbx_strand_id
1 'polypeptide(L)'
;MKAVVLLDFWASPFGQRCRIALAEKGVEYEYREENILGNKSPLLLQSNPVHKKIPVLIHDGKPVCESLIIVQYIDEAWPDRAQLLPADPYSRAQARFWADFVDMKFNEYGSRLWKLKGEAQAAAKEEFIEILKLLEGELGDKKYFGGDAFGFVDVALAPFVSWFYSYETCAGFSIEEAAPKVWPDRAPLLPADPYARAHARFWADFVDKKFHECGKRLWQLKGDAQAAAKEEFIEILKLLEGELGDKKYFGGDAFGFVDIALVPFVCWFYTYETSAGFSIEEAAPKVVSWGKRCMERESVANALSDPHKIYEAVNRRRDKTRAMKAVVLLDFWASPFGQRCRIALAEKGVEYEYREENILGDKSPLLLQSNPVHKKIPVLIHDGKPVCESLIIVQYIDEAWPDRAQLLPADPYSRAQARFWADFVDMKGKKFGVE
;
A
#
# COMPACT_ATOMS: atom_id res chain seq x y z
N MET A 1 -26.37 -7.14 -2.40
CA MET A 1 -25.70 -6.64 -3.61
C MET A 1 -25.47 -7.82 -4.54
N LYS A 2 -25.68 -7.64 -5.85
CA LYS A 2 -25.37 -8.64 -6.87
C LYS A 2 -23.86 -8.89 -6.87
N ALA A 3 -23.44 -10.15 -6.79
CA ALA A 3 -22.03 -10.48 -6.70
C ALA A 3 -21.41 -10.44 -8.11
N VAL A 4 -20.42 -9.57 -8.30
CA VAL A 4 -19.62 -9.47 -9.53
C VAL A 4 -18.22 -10.00 -9.23
N VAL A 5 -17.79 -11.00 -9.97
CA VAL A 5 -16.44 -11.58 -9.86
C VAL A 5 -15.76 -11.50 -11.23
N LEU A 6 -14.51 -11.08 -11.28
CA LEU A 6 -13.70 -11.09 -12.50
C LEU A 6 -12.54 -12.07 -12.33
N LEU A 7 -12.56 -13.15 -13.11
CA LEU A 7 -11.43 -14.07 -13.25
C LEU A 7 -10.47 -13.48 -14.29
N ASP A 8 -9.26 -13.14 -13.89
CA ASP A 8 -8.29 -12.47 -14.76
C ASP A 8 -6.84 -12.75 -14.36
N PHE A 9 -5.90 -12.37 -15.22
CA PHE A 9 -4.47 -12.34 -14.95
C PHE A 9 -3.98 -10.88 -15.00
N TRP A 10 -3.18 -10.46 -14.01
CA TRP A 10 -2.92 -9.02 -13.80
C TRP A 10 -2.34 -8.30 -15.02
N ALA A 11 -1.53 -8.97 -15.84
CA ALA A 11 -0.91 -8.42 -17.05
C ALA A 11 -1.69 -8.69 -18.35
N SER A 12 -2.88 -9.30 -18.27
CA SER A 12 -3.71 -9.59 -19.44
C SER A 12 -4.32 -8.29 -20.02
N PRO A 13 -4.01 -7.91 -21.27
CA PRO A 13 -4.63 -6.73 -21.87
C PRO A 13 -6.15 -6.91 -22.05
N PHE A 14 -6.60 -8.13 -22.35
CA PHE A 14 -8.02 -8.48 -22.46
C PHE A 14 -8.76 -8.32 -21.12
N GLY A 15 -8.09 -8.69 -20.04
CA GLY A 15 -8.58 -8.52 -18.68
C GLY A 15 -8.68 -7.07 -18.23
N GLN A 16 -7.65 -6.29 -18.57
CA GLN A 16 -7.64 -4.85 -18.32
C GLN A 16 -8.82 -4.13 -18.99
N ARG A 17 -9.28 -4.56 -20.18
CA ARG A 17 -10.52 -4.02 -20.79
C ARG A 17 -11.72 -4.11 -19.83
N CYS A 18 -11.89 -5.27 -19.20
CA CYS A 18 -12.99 -5.52 -18.28
C CYS A 18 -12.83 -4.67 -17.01
N ARG A 19 -11.61 -4.56 -16.49
CA ARG A 19 -11.30 -3.73 -15.31
C ARG A 19 -11.55 -2.25 -15.57
N ILE A 20 -11.15 -1.74 -16.74
CA ILE A 20 -11.43 -0.36 -17.18
C ILE A 20 -12.94 -0.16 -17.27
N ALA A 21 -13.68 -1.03 -17.97
CA ALA A 21 -15.13 -0.90 -18.10
C ALA A 21 -15.86 -0.92 -16.75
N LEU A 22 -15.47 -1.80 -15.83
CA LEU A 22 -16.03 -1.84 -14.46
C LEU A 22 -15.70 -0.56 -13.69
N ALA A 23 -14.49 -0.02 -13.84
CA ALA A 23 -14.06 1.22 -13.19
C ALA A 23 -14.79 2.45 -13.74
N GLU A 24 -14.91 2.59 -15.06
CA GLU A 24 -15.68 3.66 -15.73
C GLU A 24 -17.16 3.62 -15.32
N LYS A 25 -17.70 2.42 -15.12
CA LYS A 25 -19.04 2.23 -14.58
C LYS A 25 -19.09 2.34 -13.06
N GLY A 26 -18.00 2.48 -12.31
CA GLY A 26 -18.00 2.50 -10.84
C GLY A 26 -18.60 1.23 -10.20
N VAL A 27 -18.47 0.07 -10.84
CA VAL A 27 -19.01 -1.22 -10.38
C VAL A 27 -17.97 -1.89 -9.49
N GLU A 28 -18.32 -2.13 -8.22
CA GLU A 28 -17.50 -2.94 -7.33
C GLU A 28 -17.53 -4.41 -7.74
N TYR A 29 -16.37 -5.08 -7.71
CA TYR A 29 -16.24 -6.47 -8.07
C TYR A 29 -15.12 -7.16 -7.27
N GLU A 30 -15.24 -8.48 -7.11
CA GLU A 30 -14.17 -9.33 -6.59
C GLU A 30 -13.22 -9.70 -7.73
N TYR A 31 -11.96 -9.29 -7.63
CA TYR A 31 -10.91 -9.73 -8.56
C TYR A 31 -10.33 -11.08 -8.11
N ARG A 32 -10.28 -12.07 -9.00
CA ARG A 32 -9.62 -13.36 -8.75
C ARG A 32 -8.53 -13.61 -9.78
N GLU A 33 -7.29 -13.66 -9.27
CA GLU A 33 -6.11 -13.95 -10.08
C GLU A 33 -6.12 -15.41 -10.57
N GLU A 34 -5.92 -15.61 -11.87
CA GLU A 34 -5.80 -16.90 -12.53
C GLU A 34 -4.37 -17.15 -13.00
N ASN A 35 -3.91 -18.40 -12.85
CA ASN A 35 -2.64 -18.82 -13.43
C ASN A 35 -2.84 -19.23 -14.90
N ILE A 36 -2.33 -18.41 -15.82
CA ILE A 36 -2.44 -18.66 -17.26
C ILE A 36 -1.29 -19.50 -17.84
N LEU A 37 -0.21 -19.70 -17.08
CA LEU A 37 0.99 -20.46 -17.49
C LEU A 37 0.93 -21.95 -17.07
N GLY A 38 -0.09 -22.36 -16.31
CA GLY A 38 -0.34 -23.74 -15.87
C GLY A 38 -1.35 -23.78 -14.72
N ASN A 39 -1.94 -24.95 -14.42
CA ASN A 39 -2.90 -25.14 -13.31
C ASN A 39 -4.08 -24.14 -13.28
N LYS A 40 -4.79 -23.98 -14.41
CA LYS A 40 -6.04 -23.20 -14.49
C LYS A 40 -7.04 -23.68 -13.44
N SER A 41 -7.73 -22.74 -12.78
CA SER A 41 -8.65 -23.11 -11.71
C SER A 41 -9.85 -23.94 -12.24
N PRO A 42 -10.43 -24.83 -11.42
CA PRO A 42 -11.68 -25.51 -11.79
C PRO A 42 -12.81 -24.52 -12.10
N LEU A 43 -12.83 -23.37 -11.41
CA LEU A 43 -13.82 -22.32 -11.63
C LEU A 43 -13.69 -21.70 -13.02
N LEU A 44 -12.47 -21.41 -13.49
CA LEU A 44 -12.23 -20.92 -14.85
C LEU A 44 -12.66 -21.94 -15.90
N LEU A 45 -12.29 -23.22 -15.70
CA LEU A 45 -12.63 -24.29 -16.64
C LEU A 45 -14.14 -24.55 -16.71
N GLN A 46 -14.85 -24.40 -15.59
CA GLN A 46 -16.29 -24.51 -15.52
C GLN A 46 -16.99 -23.28 -16.13
N SER A 47 -16.45 -22.09 -15.90
CA SER A 47 -17.07 -20.83 -16.32
C SER A 47 -16.85 -20.52 -17.81
N ASN A 48 -15.72 -20.95 -18.38
CA ASN A 48 -15.42 -20.87 -19.81
C ASN A 48 -15.00 -22.26 -20.35
N PRO A 49 -15.95 -23.20 -20.51
CA PRO A 49 -15.63 -24.57 -20.94
C PRO A 49 -15.15 -24.64 -22.40
N VAL A 50 -15.52 -23.66 -23.23
CA VAL A 50 -15.20 -23.61 -24.66
C VAL A 50 -13.75 -23.20 -24.88
N HIS A 51 -13.36 -22.00 -24.42
CA HIS A 51 -12.02 -21.46 -24.69
C HIS A 51 -11.06 -21.68 -23.52
N LYS A 52 -11.58 -21.88 -22.30
CA LYS A 52 -10.76 -22.06 -21.08
C LYS A 52 -9.78 -20.89 -20.89
N LYS A 53 -10.20 -19.68 -21.27
CA LYS A 53 -9.39 -18.45 -21.27
C LYS A 53 -10.01 -17.42 -20.33
N ILE A 54 -9.13 -16.55 -19.82
CA ILE A 54 -9.48 -15.29 -19.16
C ILE A 54 -9.56 -14.16 -20.19
N PRO A 55 -10.26 -13.05 -19.89
CA PRO A 55 -11.08 -12.83 -18.69
C PRO A 55 -12.42 -13.58 -18.73
N VAL A 56 -12.99 -13.82 -17.54
CA VAL A 56 -14.38 -14.25 -17.36
C VAL A 56 -15.04 -13.38 -16.29
N LEU A 57 -16.13 -12.71 -16.64
CA LEU A 57 -16.96 -11.97 -15.69
C LEU A 57 -18.09 -12.89 -15.21
N ILE A 58 -18.24 -13.07 -13.90
CA ILE A 58 -19.34 -13.81 -13.30
C ILE A 58 -20.24 -12.80 -12.60
N HIS A 59 -21.45 -12.60 -13.11
CA HIS A 59 -22.45 -11.71 -12.52
C HIS A 59 -23.66 -12.54 -12.09
N ASP A 60 -23.97 -12.53 -10.79
CA ASP A 60 -25.04 -13.34 -10.20
C ASP A 60 -24.91 -14.84 -10.55
N GLY A 61 -23.68 -15.35 -10.51
CA GLY A 61 -23.36 -16.75 -10.81
C GLY A 61 -23.40 -17.10 -12.30
N LYS A 62 -23.67 -16.14 -13.20
CA LYS A 62 -23.70 -16.36 -14.64
C LYS A 62 -22.41 -15.88 -15.30
N PRO A 63 -21.64 -16.76 -15.95
CA PRO A 63 -20.41 -16.37 -16.62
C PRO A 63 -20.66 -15.69 -17.97
N VAL A 64 -19.92 -14.63 -18.24
CA VAL A 64 -19.79 -13.92 -19.52
C VAL A 64 -18.32 -14.01 -19.93
N CYS A 65 -18.07 -14.52 -21.13
CA CYS A 65 -16.73 -14.75 -21.68
C CYS A 65 -16.45 -13.78 -22.83
N GLU A 66 -15.18 -13.69 -23.25
CA GLU A 66 -14.65 -12.79 -24.27
C GLU A 66 -14.68 -11.32 -23.88
N SER A 67 -13.50 -10.69 -23.81
CA SER A 67 -13.34 -9.36 -23.21
C SER A 67 -14.25 -8.27 -23.82
N LEU A 68 -14.39 -8.21 -25.16
CA LEU A 68 -15.27 -7.22 -25.80
C LEU A 68 -16.75 -7.52 -25.59
N ILE A 69 -17.14 -8.79 -25.43
CA ILE A 69 -18.51 -9.16 -25.08
C ILE A 69 -18.78 -8.78 -23.62
N ILE A 70 -17.82 -9.02 -22.72
CA ILE A 70 -17.89 -8.61 -21.31
C ILE A 70 -18.04 -7.10 -21.19
N VAL A 71 -17.26 -6.31 -21.93
CA VAL A 71 -17.37 -4.83 -21.91
C VAL A 71 -18.74 -4.36 -22.40
N GLN A 72 -19.29 -4.96 -23.47
CA GLN A 72 -20.65 -4.65 -23.94
C GLN A 72 -21.71 -5.03 -22.90
N TYR A 73 -21.56 -6.19 -22.28
CA TYR A 73 -22.44 -6.63 -21.19
C TYR A 73 -22.40 -5.66 -20.01
N ILE A 74 -21.21 -5.18 -19.63
CA ILE A 74 -21.05 -4.16 -18.58
C ILE A 74 -21.74 -2.85 -18.99
N ASP A 75 -21.66 -2.48 -20.27
CA ASP A 75 -22.34 -1.27 -20.75
C ASP A 75 -23.86 -1.37 -20.63
N GLU A 76 -24.41 -2.53 -21.01
CA GLU A 76 -25.85 -2.82 -21.02
C GLU A 76 -26.44 -3.12 -19.63
N ALA A 77 -25.68 -3.79 -18.75
CA ALA A 77 -26.15 -4.21 -17.43
C ALA A 77 -26.22 -3.06 -16.41
N TRP A 78 -25.48 -1.97 -16.65
CA TRP A 78 -25.49 -0.73 -15.87
C TRP A 78 -25.76 0.49 -16.76
N PRO A 79 -26.98 0.61 -17.32
CA PRO A 79 -27.34 1.65 -18.29
C PRO A 79 -27.54 3.02 -17.64
N ASP A 80 -27.70 3.09 -16.31
CA ASP A 80 -27.81 4.30 -15.51
C ASP A 80 -26.46 5.03 -15.28
N ARG A 81 -25.37 4.44 -15.79
CA ARG A 81 -23.99 4.92 -15.59
C ARG A 81 -23.34 5.34 -16.91
N ALA A 82 -22.08 5.78 -16.86
CA ALA A 82 -21.30 6.25 -18.01
C ALA A 82 -21.44 5.30 -19.22
N GLN A 83 -21.83 5.81 -20.39
CA GLN A 83 -22.07 5.00 -21.58
C GLN A 83 -20.77 4.78 -22.35
N LEU A 84 -20.40 3.52 -22.61
CA LEU A 84 -19.22 3.18 -23.38
C LEU A 84 -19.51 3.11 -24.88
N LEU A 85 -20.73 2.73 -25.26
CA LEU A 85 -21.18 2.71 -26.65
C LEU A 85 -22.06 3.92 -26.98
N PRO A 86 -21.96 4.45 -28.21
CA PRO A 86 -22.89 5.47 -28.70
C PRO A 86 -24.35 4.98 -28.75
N ALA A 87 -25.29 5.90 -28.50
CA ALA A 87 -26.73 5.64 -28.62
C ALA A 87 -27.18 5.51 -30.10
N ASP A 88 -26.56 6.26 -31.01
CA ASP A 88 -26.84 6.17 -32.44
C ASP A 88 -26.41 4.80 -33.01
N PRO A 89 -27.27 4.08 -33.75
CA PRO A 89 -26.94 2.77 -34.30
C PRO A 89 -25.74 2.75 -35.24
N TYR A 90 -25.53 3.78 -36.06
CA TYR A 90 -24.41 3.84 -36.99
C TYR A 90 -23.10 4.09 -36.25
N SER A 91 -23.06 5.10 -35.37
CA SER A 91 -21.89 5.36 -34.52
C SER A 91 -21.53 4.16 -33.64
N ARG A 92 -22.53 3.43 -33.14
CA ARG A 92 -22.31 2.18 -32.39
C ARG A 92 -21.72 1.07 -33.26
N ALA A 93 -22.15 0.95 -34.51
CA ALA A 93 -21.56 0.01 -35.46
C ALA A 93 -20.11 0.37 -35.79
N GLN A 94 -19.80 1.66 -35.98
CA GLN A 94 -18.43 2.14 -36.18
C GLN A 94 -17.54 1.84 -34.97
N ALA A 95 -18.02 2.09 -33.75
CA ALA A 95 -17.28 1.77 -32.53
C ALA A 95 -16.99 0.26 -32.41
N ARG A 96 -17.95 -0.60 -32.78
CA ARG A 96 -17.75 -2.06 -32.81
C ARG A 96 -16.74 -2.49 -33.85
N PHE A 97 -16.79 -1.92 -35.06
CA PHE A 97 -15.83 -2.20 -36.12
C PHE A 97 -14.39 -1.87 -35.69
N TRP A 98 -14.16 -0.69 -35.12
CA TRP A 98 -12.82 -0.29 -34.69
C TRP A 98 -12.32 -1.07 -33.47
N ALA A 99 -13.19 -1.43 -32.53
CA ALA A 99 -12.81 -2.29 -31.42
C ALA A 99 -12.44 -3.72 -31.89
N ASP A 100 -13.17 -4.27 -32.86
CA ASP A 100 -12.85 -5.55 -33.50
C ASP A 100 -11.53 -5.48 -34.28
N PHE A 101 -11.32 -4.40 -35.03
CA PHE A 101 -10.05 -4.12 -35.71
C PHE A 101 -8.87 -4.11 -34.72
N VAL A 102 -9.00 -3.41 -33.58
CA VAL A 102 -7.99 -3.41 -32.52
C VAL A 102 -7.75 -4.83 -31.99
N ASP A 103 -8.82 -5.57 -31.68
CA ASP A 103 -8.74 -6.91 -31.10
C ASP A 103 -8.01 -7.91 -32.00
N MET A 104 -8.33 -7.89 -33.29
CA MET A 104 -7.69 -8.73 -34.30
C MET A 104 -6.24 -8.31 -34.52
N LYS A 105 -5.98 -7.00 -34.70
CA LYS A 105 -4.69 -6.52 -35.19
C LYS A 105 -3.63 -6.37 -34.09
N PHE A 106 -3.95 -5.83 -32.92
CA PHE A 106 -2.92 -5.48 -31.93
C PHE A 106 -2.22 -6.70 -31.33
N ASN A 107 -2.98 -7.72 -30.96
CA ASN A 107 -2.39 -8.91 -30.37
C ASN A 107 -1.63 -9.75 -31.42
N GLU A 108 -2.21 -9.94 -32.61
CA GLU A 108 -1.59 -10.72 -33.68
C GLU A 108 -0.29 -10.06 -34.16
N TYR A 109 -0.35 -8.79 -34.57
CA TYR A 109 0.77 -8.08 -35.17
C TYR A 109 1.79 -7.62 -34.12
N GLY A 110 1.33 -7.13 -32.97
CA GLY A 110 2.22 -6.76 -31.86
C GLY A 110 3.06 -7.94 -31.37
N SER A 111 2.49 -9.15 -31.29
CA SER A 111 3.26 -10.32 -30.84
C SER A 111 4.37 -10.74 -31.82
N ARG A 112 4.25 -10.40 -33.11
CA ARG A 112 5.30 -10.66 -34.11
C ARG A 112 6.54 -9.83 -33.85
N LEU A 113 6.41 -8.64 -33.24
CA LEU A 113 7.52 -7.74 -32.93
C LEU A 113 8.51 -8.32 -31.93
N TRP A 114 8.09 -9.22 -31.02
CA TRP A 114 9.02 -9.90 -30.12
C TRP A 114 9.32 -11.35 -30.54
N LYS A 115 8.42 -12.02 -31.28
CA LYS A 115 8.59 -13.42 -31.73
C LYS A 115 9.52 -13.57 -32.93
N LEU A 116 9.47 -12.63 -33.88
CA LEU A 116 10.28 -12.67 -35.10
C LEU A 116 11.62 -11.97 -34.89
N LYS A 117 12.60 -12.26 -35.76
CA LYS A 117 13.93 -11.66 -35.78
C LYS A 117 14.38 -11.38 -37.22
N GLY A 118 15.32 -10.45 -37.39
CA GLY A 118 15.89 -10.11 -38.70
C GLY A 118 14.87 -9.46 -39.63
N GLU A 119 14.94 -9.77 -40.92
CA GLU A 119 14.07 -9.17 -41.97
C GLU A 119 12.57 -9.38 -41.70
N ALA A 120 12.18 -10.53 -41.15
CA ALA A 120 10.79 -10.81 -40.81
C ALA A 120 10.25 -9.92 -39.67
N GLN A 121 11.12 -9.53 -38.74
CA GLN A 121 10.78 -8.58 -37.67
C GLN A 121 10.65 -7.16 -38.22
N ALA A 122 11.53 -6.77 -39.15
CA ALA A 122 11.46 -5.48 -39.82
C ALA A 122 10.17 -5.33 -40.63
N ALA A 123 9.78 -6.35 -41.41
CA ALA A 123 8.50 -6.35 -42.12
C ALA A 123 7.30 -6.27 -41.16
N ALA A 124 7.33 -7.03 -40.05
CA ALA A 124 6.28 -6.95 -39.03
C ALA A 124 6.19 -5.57 -38.35
N LYS A 125 7.33 -4.88 -38.16
CA LYS A 125 7.37 -3.50 -37.67
C LYS A 125 6.66 -2.56 -38.64
N GLU A 126 6.97 -2.61 -39.93
CA GLU A 126 6.30 -1.74 -40.91
C GLU A 126 4.79 -2.01 -40.97
N GLU A 127 4.37 -3.29 -40.95
CA GLU A 127 2.94 -3.63 -40.89
C GLU A 127 2.25 -3.10 -39.62
N PHE A 128 2.92 -3.16 -38.46
CA PHE A 128 2.39 -2.64 -37.20
C PHE A 128 2.29 -1.12 -37.20
N ILE A 129 3.26 -0.42 -37.81
CA ILE A 129 3.22 1.03 -38.00
C ILE A 129 2.02 1.43 -38.86
N GLU A 130 1.71 0.69 -39.93
CA GLU A 130 0.53 0.98 -40.75
C GLU A 130 -0.80 0.80 -39.98
N ILE A 131 -0.86 -0.20 -39.08
CA ILE A 131 -2.01 -0.35 -38.17
C ILE A 131 -2.16 0.86 -37.24
N LEU A 132 -1.05 1.35 -36.68
CA LEU A 132 -1.05 2.53 -35.82
C LEU A 132 -1.51 3.79 -36.58
N LYS A 133 -1.03 4.00 -37.81
CA LYS A 133 -1.45 5.13 -38.66
C LYS A 133 -2.93 5.08 -39.01
N LEU A 134 -3.51 3.90 -39.24
CA LEU A 134 -4.95 3.76 -39.48
C LEU A 134 -5.77 4.21 -38.27
N LEU A 135 -5.34 3.83 -37.06
CA LEU A 135 -6.00 4.26 -35.84
C LEU A 135 -5.80 5.75 -35.57
N GLU A 136 -4.63 6.29 -35.88
CA GLU A 136 -4.39 7.73 -35.79
C GLU A 136 -5.31 8.51 -36.73
N GLY A 137 -5.47 8.03 -37.97
CA GLY A 137 -6.38 8.62 -38.95
C GLY A 137 -7.82 8.58 -38.46
N GLU A 138 -8.25 7.46 -37.86
CA GLU A 138 -9.59 7.35 -37.28
C GLU A 138 -9.76 8.27 -36.06
N LEU A 139 -8.77 8.37 -35.18
CA LEU A 139 -8.84 9.26 -34.02
C LEU A 139 -8.92 10.73 -34.47
N GLY A 140 -8.15 11.10 -35.49
CA GLY A 140 -8.19 12.44 -36.06
C GLY A 140 -7.84 13.49 -35.01
N ASP A 141 -8.68 14.50 -34.83
CA ASP A 141 -8.55 15.52 -33.78
C ASP A 141 -9.49 15.26 -32.59
N LYS A 142 -10.12 14.07 -32.53
CA LYS A 142 -11.01 13.70 -31.43
C LYS A 142 -10.19 13.41 -30.18
N LYS A 143 -10.73 13.78 -29.02
CA LYS A 143 -10.11 13.50 -27.71
C LYS A 143 -10.07 11.99 -27.41
N TYR A 144 -11.11 11.28 -27.83
CA TYR A 144 -11.27 9.84 -27.73
C TYR A 144 -11.85 9.30 -29.04
N PHE A 145 -11.77 7.98 -29.26
CA PHE A 145 -12.43 7.38 -30.43
C PHE A 145 -13.96 7.59 -30.41
N GLY A 146 -14.54 7.74 -29.22
CA GLY A 146 -15.94 8.16 -29.00
C GLY A 146 -16.23 9.65 -29.18
N GLY A 147 -15.27 10.48 -29.59
CA GLY A 147 -15.40 11.93 -29.66
C GLY A 147 -14.87 12.60 -28.39
N ASP A 148 -15.75 13.25 -27.62
CA ASP A 148 -15.37 13.96 -26.38
C ASP A 148 -15.36 13.06 -25.13
N ALA A 149 -15.99 11.89 -25.20
CA ALA A 149 -16.11 10.94 -24.11
C ALA A 149 -15.31 9.66 -24.39
N PHE A 150 -14.68 9.12 -23.34
CA PHE A 150 -13.97 7.84 -23.36
C PHE A 150 -14.97 6.72 -23.65
N GLY A 151 -14.71 5.89 -24.67
CA GLY A 151 -15.69 4.95 -25.19
C GLY A 151 -15.14 3.55 -25.49
N PHE A 152 -15.97 2.75 -26.16
CA PHE A 152 -15.75 1.33 -26.38
C PHE A 152 -14.43 0.98 -27.09
N VAL A 153 -14.03 1.79 -28.09
CA VAL A 153 -12.77 1.61 -28.82
C VAL A 153 -11.58 1.97 -27.93
N ASP A 154 -11.69 3.02 -27.12
CA ASP A 154 -10.67 3.42 -26.17
C ASP A 154 -10.43 2.32 -25.12
N VAL A 155 -11.51 1.73 -24.59
CA VAL A 155 -11.44 0.55 -23.70
C VAL A 155 -10.75 -0.63 -24.40
N ALA A 156 -11.00 -0.84 -25.70
CA ALA A 156 -10.40 -1.93 -26.46
C ALA A 156 -8.88 -1.75 -26.67
N LEU A 157 -8.43 -0.50 -26.86
CA LEU A 157 -7.06 -0.15 -27.21
C LEU A 157 -6.17 0.15 -26.00
N ALA A 158 -6.67 0.87 -25.00
CA ALA A 158 -5.89 1.37 -23.87
C ALA A 158 -5.03 0.30 -23.17
N PRO A 159 -5.49 -0.95 -22.97
CA PRO A 159 -4.65 -2.00 -22.41
C PRO A 159 -3.37 -2.31 -23.19
N PHE A 160 -3.39 -2.18 -24.52
CA PHE A 160 -2.20 -2.44 -25.36
C PHE A 160 -1.15 -1.33 -25.25
N VAL A 161 -1.51 -0.14 -24.80
CA VAL A 161 -0.55 0.95 -24.53
C VAL A 161 0.49 0.50 -23.50
N SER A 162 0.10 -0.34 -22.53
CA SER A 162 1.04 -0.92 -21.54
C SER A 162 2.12 -1.83 -22.18
N TRP A 163 1.88 -2.33 -23.39
CA TRP A 163 2.81 -3.18 -24.16
C TRP A 163 3.67 -2.40 -25.15
N PHE A 164 3.39 -1.11 -25.36
CA PHE A 164 4.12 -0.27 -26.32
C PHE A 164 5.61 -0.23 -26.03
N TYR A 165 5.98 -0.05 -24.76
CA TYR A 165 7.38 -0.13 -24.35
C TYR A 165 8.07 -1.44 -24.77
N SER A 166 7.36 -2.58 -24.64
CA SER A 166 7.89 -3.87 -25.07
C SER A 166 8.03 -3.96 -26.58
N TYR A 167 7.07 -3.44 -27.35
CA TYR A 167 7.13 -3.40 -28.81
C TYR A 167 8.29 -2.55 -29.32
N GLU A 168 8.42 -1.33 -28.81
CA GLU A 168 9.48 -0.38 -29.14
C GLU A 168 10.86 -0.97 -28.83
N THR A 169 11.01 -1.54 -27.63
CA THR A 169 12.27 -2.16 -27.20
C THR A 169 12.63 -3.38 -28.04
N CYS A 170 11.65 -4.22 -28.39
CA CYS A 170 11.90 -5.45 -29.14
C CYS A 170 12.22 -5.19 -30.61
N ALA A 171 11.60 -4.18 -31.23
CA ALA A 171 11.68 -3.92 -32.66
C ALA A 171 12.43 -2.63 -33.05
N GLY A 172 12.93 -1.86 -32.08
CA GLY A 172 13.78 -0.68 -32.32
C GLY A 172 13.06 0.41 -33.10
N PHE A 173 11.96 0.93 -32.55
CA PHE A 173 11.21 2.05 -33.13
C PHE A 173 10.48 2.84 -32.05
N SER A 174 9.98 4.02 -32.41
CA SER A 174 9.13 4.85 -31.57
C SER A 174 7.70 4.78 -32.07
N ILE A 175 6.76 4.42 -31.20
CA ILE A 175 5.33 4.44 -31.50
C ILE A 175 4.81 5.88 -31.52
N GLU A 176 5.37 6.76 -30.68
CA GLU A 176 5.06 8.20 -30.66
C GLU A 176 5.41 8.87 -32.00
N GLU A 177 6.56 8.51 -32.61
CA GLU A 177 6.93 9.02 -33.94
C GLU A 177 6.05 8.44 -35.04
N ALA A 178 5.60 7.19 -34.90
CA ALA A 178 4.81 6.49 -35.90
C ALA A 178 3.32 6.88 -35.90
N ALA A 179 2.78 7.23 -34.72
CA ALA A 179 1.38 7.60 -34.52
C ALA A 179 1.19 8.55 -33.31
N PRO A 180 1.60 9.82 -33.40
CA PRO A 180 1.63 10.75 -32.27
C PRO A 180 0.26 10.98 -31.60
N LYS A 181 -0.85 10.92 -32.33
CA LYS A 181 -2.18 11.17 -31.75
C LYS A 181 -2.79 9.97 -31.03
N VAL A 182 -2.37 8.73 -31.35
CA VAL A 182 -2.86 7.50 -30.68
C VAL A 182 -2.37 7.44 -29.23
N TRP A 183 -1.39 8.26 -28.88
CA TRP A 183 -1.04 8.53 -27.50
C TRP A 183 -2.18 9.34 -26.85
N PRO A 184 -2.86 8.84 -25.82
CA PRO A 184 -3.77 9.70 -25.07
C PRO A 184 -2.95 10.90 -24.58
N ASP A 185 -3.49 12.12 -24.70
CA ASP A 185 -2.95 13.39 -24.18
C ASP A 185 -2.76 13.33 -22.65
N ARG A 186 -1.85 12.47 -22.22
CA ARG A 186 -1.22 12.45 -20.92
C ARG A 186 0.19 12.87 -21.23
N ALA A 187 0.46 14.16 -20.97
CA ALA A 187 1.82 14.67 -20.94
C ALA A 187 2.72 13.59 -20.30
N PRO A 188 3.76 13.12 -21.00
CA PRO A 188 4.54 11.99 -20.52
C PRO A 188 5.03 12.31 -19.11
N LEU A 189 4.81 11.38 -18.17
CA LEU A 189 5.15 11.60 -16.75
C LEU A 189 6.63 11.94 -16.60
N LEU A 190 7.46 11.40 -17.48
CA LEU A 190 8.87 11.74 -17.60
C LEU A 190 9.11 12.67 -18.79
N PRO A 191 10.02 13.64 -18.67
CA PRO A 191 10.45 14.46 -19.79
C PRO A 191 10.96 13.63 -20.99
N ALA A 192 10.75 14.16 -22.20
CA ALA A 192 11.25 13.59 -23.45
C ALA A 192 12.79 13.68 -23.53
N ASP A 193 13.38 14.76 -22.99
CA ASP A 193 14.83 14.94 -22.92
C ASP A 193 15.48 13.92 -21.96
N PRO A 194 16.52 13.16 -22.39
CA PRO A 194 17.17 12.16 -21.56
C PRO A 194 17.79 12.70 -20.27
N TYR A 195 18.32 13.92 -20.28
CA TYR A 195 18.91 14.54 -19.09
C TYR A 195 17.80 14.92 -18.09
N ALA A 196 16.76 15.61 -18.55
CA ALA A 196 15.60 15.96 -17.74
C ALA A 196 14.90 14.71 -17.18
N ARG A 197 14.88 13.60 -17.92
CA ARG A 197 14.40 12.30 -17.46
C ARG A 197 15.26 11.70 -16.34
N ALA A 198 16.58 11.73 -16.49
CA ALA A 198 17.51 11.29 -15.45
C ALA A 198 17.39 12.15 -14.18
N HIS A 199 17.24 13.47 -14.36
CA HIS A 199 17.02 14.44 -13.29
C HIS A 199 15.72 14.18 -12.54
N ALA A 200 14.62 13.92 -13.25
CA ALA A 200 13.34 13.55 -12.64
C ALA A 200 13.44 12.24 -11.82
N ARG A 201 14.19 11.25 -12.30
CA ARG A 201 14.44 10.00 -11.55
C ARG A 201 15.26 10.23 -10.29
N PHE A 202 16.28 11.09 -10.36
CA PHE A 202 17.08 11.45 -9.20
C PHE A 202 16.22 12.08 -8.10
N TRP A 203 15.35 13.02 -8.45
CA TRP A 203 14.49 13.69 -7.46
C TRP A 203 13.42 12.78 -6.89
N ALA A 204 12.85 11.87 -7.68
CA ALA A 204 11.95 10.85 -7.15
C ALA A 204 12.69 9.92 -6.15
N ASP A 205 13.90 9.47 -6.48
CA ASP A 205 14.73 8.66 -5.57
C ASP A 205 15.12 9.44 -4.30
N PHE A 206 15.37 10.75 -4.43
CA PHE A 206 15.63 11.64 -3.31
C PHE A 206 14.41 11.75 -2.38
N VAL A 207 13.20 11.86 -2.94
CA VAL A 207 11.95 11.86 -2.15
C VAL A 207 11.82 10.56 -1.35
N ASP A 208 12.00 9.41 -1.99
CA ASP A 208 11.87 8.10 -1.32
C ASP A 208 12.94 7.88 -0.24
N LYS A 209 14.20 8.23 -0.53
CA LYS A 209 15.32 7.91 0.37
C LYS A 209 15.60 8.97 1.43
N LYS A 210 15.26 10.23 1.16
CA LYS A 210 15.57 11.35 2.06
C LYS A 210 14.30 11.91 2.68
N PHE A 211 13.35 12.34 1.86
CA PHE A 211 12.13 12.98 2.36
C PHE A 211 11.31 12.02 3.22
N HIS A 212 10.97 10.84 2.69
CA HIS A 212 10.16 9.86 3.42
C HIS A 212 10.85 9.34 4.69
N GLU A 213 12.13 8.93 4.60
CA GLU A 213 12.87 8.42 5.75
C GLU A 213 13.02 9.47 6.86
N CYS A 214 13.27 10.72 6.50
CA CYS A 214 13.36 11.81 7.48
C CYS A 214 11.99 12.16 8.07
N GLY A 215 10.94 12.26 7.24
CA GLY A 215 9.56 12.50 7.70
C GLY A 215 9.06 11.44 8.68
N LYS A 216 9.43 10.17 8.45
CA LYS A 216 9.15 9.06 9.38
C LYS A 216 9.79 9.27 10.75
N ARG A 217 11.04 9.73 10.79
CA ARG A 217 11.75 10.03 12.04
C ARG A 217 11.08 11.14 12.84
N LEU A 218 10.43 12.11 12.18
CA LEU A 218 9.72 13.19 12.86
C LEU A 218 8.60 12.72 13.79
N TRP A 219 7.86 11.67 13.45
CA TRP A 219 6.77 11.18 14.30
C TRP A 219 7.17 9.95 15.14
N GLN A 220 8.29 9.29 14.83
CA GLN A 220 8.80 8.15 15.58
C GLN A 220 9.73 8.53 16.74
N LEU A 221 10.62 9.50 16.53
CA LEU A 221 11.65 9.88 17.51
C LEU A 221 11.12 10.93 18.50
N LYS A 222 11.85 11.10 19.62
CA LYS A 222 11.59 12.11 20.64
C LYS A 222 12.89 12.72 21.15
N GLY A 223 12.76 13.89 21.82
CA GLY A 223 13.90 14.64 22.36
C GLY A 223 14.86 15.10 21.27
N ASP A 224 16.16 15.10 21.58
CA ASP A 224 17.22 15.62 20.70
C ASP A 224 17.27 14.93 19.34
N ALA A 225 16.96 13.62 19.28
CA ALA A 225 16.93 12.88 18.02
C ALA A 225 15.78 13.33 17.09
N GLN A 226 14.67 13.80 17.65
CA GLN A 226 13.56 14.39 16.89
C GLN A 226 13.91 15.82 16.44
N ALA A 227 14.57 16.59 17.30
CA ALA A 227 15.04 17.93 16.96
C ALA A 227 16.05 17.91 15.79
N ALA A 228 17.01 16.98 15.82
CA ALA A 228 17.96 16.78 14.73
C ALA A 228 17.27 16.36 13.42
N ALA A 229 16.26 15.48 13.50
CA ALA A 229 15.47 15.11 12.33
C ALA A 229 14.64 16.28 11.77
N LYS A 230 14.14 17.17 12.63
CA LYS A 230 13.43 18.39 12.23
C LYS A 230 14.35 19.34 11.45
N GLU A 231 15.55 19.62 11.96
CA GLU A 231 16.56 20.42 11.26
C GLU A 231 16.88 19.82 9.88
N GLU A 232 17.14 18.52 9.82
CA GLU A 232 17.39 17.79 8.56
C GLU A 232 16.21 17.89 7.58
N PHE A 233 14.97 17.75 8.07
CA PHE A 233 13.77 17.81 7.24
C PHE A 233 13.53 19.21 6.66
N ILE A 234 13.82 20.26 7.42
CA ILE A 234 13.76 21.65 6.94
C ILE A 234 14.75 21.87 5.79
N GLU A 235 15.96 21.33 5.88
CA GLU A 235 16.93 21.43 4.78
C GLU A 235 16.49 20.64 3.53
N ILE A 236 15.89 19.46 3.71
CA ILE A 236 15.28 18.69 2.61
C ILE A 236 14.17 19.49 1.94
N LEU A 237 13.31 20.15 2.72
CA LEU A 237 12.24 21.01 2.20
C LEU A 237 12.80 22.19 1.40
N LYS A 238 13.86 22.85 1.87
CA LYS A 238 14.54 23.93 1.14
C LYS A 238 15.16 23.46 -0.17
N LEU A 239 15.71 22.25 -0.22
CA LEU A 239 16.23 21.66 -1.46
C LEU A 239 15.11 21.43 -2.48
N LEU A 240 13.96 20.91 -2.04
CA LEU A 240 12.78 20.73 -2.89
C LEU A 240 12.18 22.08 -3.33
N GLU A 241 12.16 23.07 -2.45
CA GLU A 241 11.75 24.45 -2.76
C GLU A 241 12.64 25.05 -3.87
N GLY A 242 13.96 24.86 -3.76
CA GLY A 242 14.94 25.30 -4.75
C GLY A 242 14.78 24.59 -6.09
N GLU A 243 14.58 23.28 -6.08
CA GLU A 243 14.34 22.50 -7.31
C GLU A 243 13.01 22.87 -7.97
N LEU A 244 11.95 23.10 -7.20
CA LEU A 244 10.68 23.56 -7.74
C LEU A 244 10.84 24.94 -8.38
N GLY A 245 11.59 25.84 -7.75
CA GLY A 245 11.87 27.17 -8.28
C GLY A 245 10.58 27.94 -8.55
N ASP A 246 10.41 28.43 -9.79
CA ASP A 246 9.17 29.09 -10.23
C ASP A 246 8.30 28.19 -11.11
N LYS A 247 8.65 26.89 -11.22
CA LYS A 247 7.89 25.93 -12.03
C LYS A 247 6.51 25.70 -11.41
N LYS A 248 5.51 25.49 -12.28
CA LYS A 248 4.15 25.16 -11.84
C LYS A 248 4.11 23.81 -11.11
N TYR A 249 4.86 22.84 -11.63
CA TYR A 249 5.06 21.48 -11.14
C TYR A 249 6.55 21.12 -11.21
N PHE A 250 6.99 20.05 -10.55
CA PHE A 250 8.38 19.60 -10.68
C PHE A 250 8.74 19.18 -12.11
N GLY A 251 7.75 18.72 -12.88
CA GLY A 251 7.84 18.50 -14.34
C GLY A 251 7.87 19.76 -15.21
N GLY A 252 7.90 20.97 -14.63
CA GLY A 252 7.79 22.23 -15.37
C GLY A 252 6.36 22.73 -15.42
N ASP A 253 5.79 22.87 -16.62
CA ASP A 253 4.40 23.31 -16.81
C ASP A 253 3.39 22.17 -16.65
N ALA A 254 3.86 20.92 -16.80
CA ALA A 254 3.05 19.72 -16.71
C ALA A 254 3.28 18.97 -15.39
N PHE A 255 2.20 18.38 -14.87
CA PHE A 255 2.24 17.48 -13.71
C PHE A 255 2.93 16.17 -14.12
N GLY A 256 4.03 15.81 -13.44
CA GLY A 256 4.92 14.73 -13.88
C GLY A 256 5.37 13.78 -12.76
N PHE A 257 6.44 13.04 -13.05
CA PHE A 257 6.92 11.91 -12.26
C PHE A 257 7.32 12.28 -10.83
N VAL A 258 8.07 13.36 -10.66
CA VAL A 258 8.47 13.85 -9.32
C VAL A 258 7.26 14.35 -8.53
N ASP A 259 6.29 14.96 -9.21
CA ASP A 259 5.06 15.40 -8.55
C ASP A 259 4.27 14.20 -7.99
N ILE A 260 4.19 13.11 -8.76
CA ILE A 260 3.57 11.86 -8.32
C ILE A 260 4.33 11.21 -7.15
N ALA A 261 5.66 11.30 -7.14
CA ALA A 261 6.46 10.77 -6.04
C ALA A 261 6.25 11.57 -4.74
N LEU A 262 6.15 12.89 -4.81
CA LEU A 262 6.09 13.76 -3.63
C LEU A 262 4.66 14.02 -3.14
N VAL A 263 3.67 14.10 -4.02
CA VAL A 263 2.30 14.54 -3.64
C VAL A 263 1.63 13.66 -2.57
N PRO A 264 1.87 12.34 -2.48
CA PRO A 264 1.33 11.53 -1.39
C PRO A 264 1.76 11.98 -0.01
N PHE A 265 2.86 12.71 0.12
CA PHE A 265 3.31 13.23 1.40
C PHE A 265 2.63 14.52 1.84
N VAL A 266 1.91 15.21 0.95
CA VAL A 266 1.18 16.44 1.30
C VAL A 266 0.15 16.17 2.41
N CYS A 267 -0.54 15.02 2.37
CA CYS A 267 -1.48 14.66 3.43
C CYS A 267 -0.79 14.30 4.77
N TRP A 268 0.53 14.11 4.78
CA TRP A 268 1.32 13.88 6.00
C TRP A 268 1.85 15.16 6.64
N PHE A 269 1.77 16.31 5.97
CA PHE A 269 2.34 17.57 6.47
C PHE A 269 1.81 17.92 7.86
N TYR A 270 0.49 17.84 8.06
CA TYR A 270 -0.14 18.05 9.36
C TYR A 270 0.45 17.16 10.46
N THR A 271 0.72 15.88 10.14
CA THR A 271 1.32 14.94 11.09
C THR A 271 2.76 15.35 11.45
N TYR A 272 3.55 15.78 10.46
CA TYR A 272 4.93 16.21 10.68
C TYR A 272 5.00 17.49 11.52
N GLU A 273 4.23 18.51 11.14
CA GLU A 273 4.13 19.80 11.84
C GLU A 273 3.69 19.60 13.29
N THR A 274 2.60 18.85 13.50
CA THR A 274 2.06 18.60 14.85
C THR A 274 3.00 17.72 15.68
N SER A 275 3.71 16.77 15.06
CA SER A 275 4.60 15.87 15.81
C SER A 275 5.90 16.55 16.25
N ALA A 276 6.47 17.43 15.43
CA ALA A 276 7.78 18.02 15.63
C ALA A 276 7.75 19.54 15.93
N GLY A 277 6.57 20.17 15.94
CA GLY A 277 6.38 21.56 16.34
C GLY A 277 7.09 22.54 15.41
N PHE A 278 6.71 22.56 14.14
CA PHE A 278 7.22 23.51 13.14
C PHE A 278 6.19 23.73 12.04
N SER A 279 6.40 24.76 11.21
CA SER A 279 5.59 25.02 10.02
C SER A 279 6.35 24.64 8.76
N ILE A 280 5.74 23.82 7.91
CA ILE A 280 6.28 23.50 6.57
C ILE A 280 6.08 24.71 5.65
N GLU A 281 5.00 25.49 5.81
CA GLU A 281 4.76 26.69 5.00
C GLU A 281 5.79 27.80 5.26
N GLU A 282 6.27 27.95 6.49
CA GLU A 282 7.37 28.87 6.80
C GLU A 282 8.72 28.41 6.21
N ALA A 283 8.95 27.09 6.16
CA ALA A 283 10.20 26.53 5.65
C ALA A 283 10.24 26.45 4.11
N ALA A 284 9.11 26.15 3.49
CA ALA A 284 8.98 25.87 2.06
C ALA A 284 7.59 26.29 1.52
N PRO A 285 7.32 27.61 1.43
CA PRO A 285 6.03 28.15 1.00
C PRO A 285 5.65 27.76 -0.44
N LYS A 286 6.61 27.63 -1.35
CA LYS A 286 6.35 27.23 -2.74
C LYS A 286 5.97 25.76 -2.82
N VAL A 287 6.59 24.89 -2.03
CA VAL A 287 6.18 23.47 -1.91
C VAL A 287 4.76 23.37 -1.36
N VAL A 288 4.39 24.14 -0.33
CA VAL A 288 3.00 24.14 0.17
C VAL A 288 2.02 24.62 -0.91
N SER A 289 2.37 25.69 -1.63
CA SER A 289 1.55 26.21 -2.73
C SER A 289 1.41 25.19 -3.87
N TRP A 290 2.49 24.47 -4.20
CA TRP A 290 2.47 23.35 -5.14
C TRP A 290 1.55 22.23 -4.67
N GLY A 291 1.63 21.82 -3.40
CA GLY A 291 0.75 20.81 -2.82
C GLY A 291 -0.73 21.18 -2.93
N LYS A 292 -1.08 22.45 -2.63
CA LYS A 292 -2.44 22.99 -2.81
C LYS A 292 -2.90 22.88 -4.26
N ARG A 293 -2.07 23.27 -5.23
CA ARG A 293 -2.36 23.12 -6.67
C ARG A 293 -2.54 21.65 -7.08
N CYS A 294 -1.72 20.74 -6.56
CA CYS A 294 -1.87 19.32 -6.85
C CYS A 294 -3.20 18.77 -6.33
N MET A 295 -3.68 19.22 -5.17
CA MET A 295 -4.98 18.83 -4.60
C MET A 295 -6.18 19.31 -5.42
N GLU A 296 -6.04 20.33 -6.26
CA GLU A 296 -7.09 20.75 -7.20
C GLU A 296 -7.30 19.74 -8.33
N ARG A 297 -6.36 18.80 -8.54
CA ARG A 297 -6.50 17.74 -9.53
C ARG A 297 -7.38 16.62 -8.97
N GLU A 298 -8.43 16.27 -9.69
CA GLU A 298 -9.36 15.20 -9.30
C GLU A 298 -8.63 13.87 -9.02
N SER A 299 -7.62 13.51 -9.82
CA SER A 299 -6.82 12.30 -9.62
C SER A 299 -6.08 12.28 -8.27
N VAL A 300 -5.65 13.43 -7.78
CA VAL A 300 -4.93 13.57 -6.50
C VAL A 300 -5.93 13.66 -5.36
N ALA A 301 -6.97 14.48 -5.51
CA ALA A 301 -8.03 14.67 -4.52
C ALA A 301 -8.72 13.34 -4.15
N ASN A 302 -8.98 12.49 -5.15
CA ASN A 302 -9.61 11.19 -4.95
C ASN A 302 -8.67 10.14 -4.35
N ALA A 303 -7.35 10.31 -4.46
CA ALA A 303 -6.36 9.33 -4.01
C ALA A 303 -5.83 9.60 -2.59
N LEU A 304 -5.74 10.87 -2.18
CA LEU A 304 -5.12 11.23 -0.90
C LEU A 304 -6.08 11.08 0.28
N SER A 305 -5.56 10.52 1.36
CA SER A 305 -6.29 10.37 2.63
C SER A 305 -6.37 11.70 3.38
N ASP A 306 -7.40 11.84 4.22
CA ASP A 306 -7.56 12.98 5.12
C ASP A 306 -6.36 13.13 6.09
N PRO A 307 -5.72 14.31 6.18
CA PRO A 307 -4.54 14.52 7.03
C PRO A 307 -4.76 14.25 8.52
N HIS A 308 -5.95 14.52 9.05
CA HIS A 308 -6.26 14.29 10.46
C HIS A 308 -6.43 12.79 10.74
N LYS A 309 -7.02 12.03 9.81
CA LYS A 309 -7.10 10.56 9.93
C LYS A 309 -5.72 9.91 9.98
N ILE A 310 -4.75 10.42 9.20
CA ILE A 310 -3.37 9.94 9.25
C ILE A 310 -2.75 10.23 10.62
N TYR A 311 -2.89 11.45 11.12
CA TYR A 311 -2.38 11.83 12.44
C TYR A 311 -2.98 10.99 13.58
N GLU A 312 -4.30 10.76 13.56
CA GLU A 312 -4.96 9.87 14.50
C GLU A 312 -4.40 8.44 14.45
N ALA A 313 -4.19 7.90 13.25
CA ALA A 313 -3.64 6.56 13.08
C ALA A 313 -2.22 6.45 13.64
N VAL A 314 -1.38 7.48 13.43
CA VAL A 314 -0.04 7.58 14.02
C VAL A 314 -0.11 7.61 15.55
N ASN A 315 -0.98 8.44 16.14
CA ASN A 315 -1.14 8.51 17.58
C ASN A 315 -1.61 7.18 18.18
N ARG A 316 -2.62 6.53 17.59
CA ARG A 316 -3.07 5.19 18.01
C ARG A 316 -1.94 4.17 17.96
N ARG A 317 -1.06 4.24 16.95
CA ARG A 317 0.10 3.35 16.83
C ARG A 317 1.14 3.64 17.91
N ARG A 318 1.37 4.92 18.24
CA ARG A 318 2.29 5.33 19.32
C ARG A 318 1.78 4.88 20.69
N ASP A 319 0.49 5.03 20.95
CA ASP A 319 -0.14 4.56 22.18
C ASP A 319 -0.07 3.03 22.30
N LYS A 320 -0.37 2.29 21.22
CA LYS A 320 -0.18 0.84 21.19
C LYS A 320 1.26 0.42 21.40
N THR A 321 2.23 1.12 20.80
CA THR A 321 3.65 0.80 20.95
C THR A 321 4.13 1.11 22.37
N ARG A 322 3.64 2.20 22.97
CA ARG A 322 3.92 2.56 24.37
C ARG A 322 3.31 1.53 25.32
N ALA A 323 2.07 1.11 25.08
CA ALA A 323 1.40 0.07 25.85
C ALA A 323 2.06 -1.30 25.69
N MET A 324 2.57 -1.64 24.50
CA MET A 324 3.32 -2.87 24.28
C MET A 324 4.67 -2.84 25.01
N LYS A 325 5.44 -1.75 24.91
CA LYS A 325 6.75 -1.60 25.55
C LYS A 325 6.70 -1.34 27.06
N ALA A 326 5.52 -1.14 27.64
CA ALA A 326 5.37 -0.90 29.07
C ALA A 326 5.51 -2.23 29.83
N VAL A 327 6.35 -2.24 30.86
CA VAL A 327 6.31 -3.27 31.90
C VAL A 327 5.08 -2.97 32.75
N VAL A 328 4.10 -3.88 32.78
CA VAL A 328 2.89 -3.72 33.59
C VAL A 328 2.89 -4.78 34.68
N LEU A 329 2.69 -4.39 35.93
CA LEU A 329 2.51 -5.31 37.05
C LEU A 329 1.05 -5.28 37.50
N LEU A 330 0.33 -6.38 37.26
CA LEU A 330 -1.00 -6.61 37.83
C LEU A 330 -0.81 -7.20 39.23
N ASP A 331 -1.22 -6.48 40.26
CA ASP A 331 -1.05 -6.91 41.65
C ASP A 331 -2.08 -6.26 42.59
N PHE A 332 -2.14 -6.75 43.82
CA PHE A 332 -2.88 -6.16 44.93
C PHE A 332 -1.88 -5.60 45.93
N TRP A 333 -2.11 -4.37 46.43
CA TRP A 333 -1.07 -3.64 47.16
C TRP A 333 -0.50 -4.40 48.37
N ALA A 334 -1.31 -5.18 49.08
CA ALA A 334 -0.90 -5.94 50.26
C ALA A 334 -0.43 -7.39 49.95
N SER A 335 -0.36 -7.78 48.67
CA SER A 335 0.07 -9.12 48.26
C SER A 335 1.56 -9.35 48.53
N PRO A 336 1.95 -10.32 49.39
CA PRO A 336 3.37 -10.62 49.62
C PRO A 336 4.05 -11.16 48.36
N PHE A 337 3.29 -11.81 47.47
CA PHE A 337 3.79 -12.34 46.20
C PHE A 337 4.10 -11.23 45.20
N GLY A 338 3.25 -10.20 45.12
CA GLY A 338 3.51 -9.07 44.25
C GLY A 338 4.50 -8.06 44.81
N GLN A 339 4.63 -7.97 46.14
CA GLN A 339 5.74 -7.26 46.79
C GLN A 339 7.11 -7.79 46.33
N ARG A 340 7.27 -9.11 46.16
CA ARG A 340 8.50 -9.69 45.57
C ARG A 340 8.81 -9.11 44.20
N CYS A 341 7.80 -9.01 43.33
CA CYS A 341 7.95 -8.45 41.99
C CYS A 341 8.32 -6.96 42.03
N ARG A 342 7.65 -6.16 42.88
CA ARG A 342 7.96 -4.73 43.05
C ARG A 342 9.38 -4.50 43.56
N ILE A 343 9.83 -5.29 44.52
CA ILE A 343 11.20 -5.23 45.03
C ILE A 343 12.19 -5.59 43.92
N ALA A 344 11.98 -6.68 43.19
CA ALA A 344 12.86 -7.08 42.09
C ALA A 344 12.95 -6.02 40.99
N LEU A 345 11.82 -5.41 40.60
CA LEU A 345 11.80 -4.30 39.64
C LEU A 345 12.56 -3.07 40.17
N ALA A 346 12.40 -2.75 41.45
CA ALA A 346 13.10 -1.63 42.10
C ALA A 346 14.62 -1.85 42.23
N GLU A 347 15.06 -3.05 42.64
CA GLU A 347 16.48 -3.44 42.68
C GLU A 347 17.13 -3.38 41.29
N LYS A 348 16.35 -3.69 40.24
CA LYS A 348 16.76 -3.53 38.85
C LYS A 348 16.57 -2.12 38.32
N GLY A 349 15.94 -1.18 39.05
CA GLY A 349 15.62 0.16 38.54
C GLY A 349 14.71 0.18 37.30
N VAL A 350 13.88 -0.85 37.10
CA VAL A 350 12.96 -0.97 35.96
C VAL A 350 11.68 -0.20 36.27
N GLU A 351 11.36 0.81 35.46
CA GLU A 351 10.08 1.50 35.56
C GLU A 351 8.95 0.59 35.07
N TYR A 352 7.82 0.63 35.76
CA TYR A 352 6.65 -0.17 35.44
C TYR A 352 5.34 0.56 35.76
N GLU A 353 4.29 0.23 35.02
CA GLU A 353 2.92 0.62 35.33
C GLU A 353 2.35 -0.36 36.36
N TYR A 354 1.97 0.14 37.54
CA TYR A 354 1.26 -0.65 38.54
C TYR A 354 -0.25 -0.61 38.29
N ARG A 355 -0.88 -1.78 38.15
CA ARG A 355 -2.34 -1.90 38.04
C ARG A 355 -2.90 -2.70 39.20
N GLU A 356 -3.71 -2.02 40.00
CA GLU A 356 -4.39 -2.60 41.15
C GLU A 356 -5.47 -3.59 40.70
N GLU A 357 -5.41 -4.83 41.20
CA GLU A 357 -6.39 -5.88 40.96
C GLU A 357 -7.25 -6.10 42.21
N ASN A 358 -8.56 -6.27 42.01
CA ASN A 358 -9.47 -6.62 43.08
C ASN A 358 -9.45 -8.14 43.32
N ILE A 359 -8.82 -8.59 44.42
CA ILE A 359 -8.76 -10.01 44.77
C ILE A 359 -9.96 -10.51 45.59
N LEU A 360 -10.79 -9.61 46.12
CA LEU A 360 -11.99 -9.93 46.92
C LEU A 360 -13.30 -9.78 46.12
N GLY A 361 -13.22 -9.34 44.86
CA GLY A 361 -14.36 -9.15 43.97
C GLY A 361 -14.05 -9.64 42.55
N ASP A 362 -14.64 -8.98 41.57
CA ASP A 362 -14.48 -9.37 40.16
C ASP A 362 -13.06 -9.09 39.67
N LYS A 363 -12.45 -10.13 39.10
CA LYS A 363 -11.12 -10.08 38.47
C LYS A 363 -11.20 -9.36 37.13
N SER A 364 -10.19 -8.55 36.82
CA SER A 364 -10.19 -7.83 35.54
C SER A 364 -10.12 -8.80 34.35
N PRO A 365 -10.71 -8.45 33.20
CA PRO A 365 -10.54 -9.24 31.97
C PRO A 365 -9.06 -9.42 31.58
N LEU A 366 -8.22 -8.44 31.89
CA LEU A 366 -6.78 -8.48 31.63
C LEU A 366 -6.11 -9.56 32.49
N LEU A 367 -6.41 -9.62 33.79
CA LEU A 367 -5.89 -10.69 34.67
C LEU A 367 -6.33 -12.08 34.19
N LEU A 368 -7.61 -12.23 33.81
CA LEU A 368 -8.15 -13.48 33.32
C LEU A 368 -7.53 -13.92 31.99
N GLN A 369 -7.23 -12.97 31.10
CA GLN A 369 -6.56 -13.23 29.82
C GLN A 369 -5.08 -13.55 30.02
N SER A 370 -4.40 -12.84 30.92
CA SER A 370 -2.95 -12.94 31.11
C SER A 370 -2.54 -14.14 31.96
N ASN A 371 -3.38 -14.61 32.89
CA ASN A 371 -3.18 -15.85 33.64
C ASN A 371 -4.42 -16.76 33.51
N PRO A 372 -4.66 -17.38 32.36
CA PRO A 372 -5.88 -18.15 32.12
C PRO A 372 -5.95 -19.44 32.97
N VAL A 373 -4.79 -19.93 33.44
CA VAL A 373 -4.65 -21.17 34.20
C VAL A 373 -5.05 -20.96 35.66
N HIS A 374 -4.35 -20.09 36.38
CA HIS A 374 -4.57 -19.89 37.81
C HIS A 374 -5.44 -18.68 38.11
N LYS A 375 -5.55 -17.72 37.17
CA LYS A 375 -6.33 -16.49 37.31
C LYS A 375 -5.94 -15.73 38.58
N LYS A 376 -4.66 -15.75 38.94
CA LYS A 376 -4.10 -15.18 40.17
C LYS A 376 -3.04 -14.14 39.85
N ILE A 377 -2.91 -13.18 40.76
CA ILE A 377 -1.81 -12.21 40.82
C ILE A 377 -0.61 -12.80 41.59
N PRO A 378 0.61 -12.24 41.44
CA PRO A 378 0.98 -11.19 40.48
C PRO A 378 1.08 -11.71 39.04
N VAL A 379 0.89 -10.82 38.08
CA VAL A 379 1.22 -11.05 36.66
C VAL A 379 2.07 -9.89 36.16
N LEU A 380 3.26 -10.19 35.66
CA LEU A 380 4.10 -9.21 34.97
C LEU A 380 3.84 -9.33 33.46
N ILE A 381 3.48 -8.23 32.81
CA ILE A 381 3.37 -8.17 31.35
C ILE A 381 4.56 -7.37 30.85
N HIS A 382 5.43 -8.01 30.05
CA HIS A 382 6.58 -7.37 29.41
C HIS A 382 6.48 -7.60 27.89
N ASP A 383 6.47 -6.53 27.09
CA ASP A 383 6.29 -6.60 25.64
C ASP A 383 5.01 -7.34 25.21
N GLY A 384 3.92 -7.14 25.98
CA GLY A 384 2.64 -7.80 25.78
C GLY A 384 2.63 -9.30 26.14
N LYS A 385 3.72 -9.84 26.69
CA LYS A 385 3.84 -11.25 27.08
C LYS A 385 3.66 -11.39 28.60
N PRO A 386 2.66 -12.14 29.07
CA PRO A 386 2.47 -12.34 30.50
C PRO A 386 3.44 -13.38 31.06
N VAL A 387 4.04 -13.06 32.20
CA VAL A 387 4.82 -13.95 33.06
C VAL A 387 4.06 -14.08 34.37
N CYS A 388 3.73 -15.31 34.75
CA CYS A 388 2.93 -15.63 35.93
C CYS A 388 3.81 -16.30 36.98
N GLU A 389 3.32 -16.36 38.23
CA GLU A 389 4.01 -16.89 39.42
C GLU A 389 5.14 -15.98 39.91
N SER A 390 5.05 -15.53 41.17
CA SER A 390 5.97 -14.49 41.69
C SER A 390 7.46 -14.87 41.60
N LEU A 391 7.84 -16.12 41.88
CA LEU A 391 9.24 -16.55 41.78
C LEU A 391 9.72 -16.72 40.34
N ILE A 392 8.84 -17.05 39.41
CA ILE A 392 9.18 -17.08 37.97
C ILE A 392 9.34 -15.65 37.46
N ILE A 393 8.45 -14.74 37.87
CA ILE A 393 8.54 -13.31 37.54
C ILE A 393 9.86 -12.71 38.03
N VAL A 394 10.28 -12.99 39.27
CA VAL A 394 11.56 -12.49 39.80
C VAL A 394 12.75 -13.02 39.01
N GLN A 395 12.75 -14.31 38.65
CA GLN A 395 13.79 -14.90 37.80
C GLN A 395 13.80 -14.27 36.41
N TYR A 396 12.63 -14.08 35.81
CA TYR A 396 12.48 -13.41 34.53
C TYR A 396 13.02 -11.97 34.58
N ILE A 397 12.72 -11.21 35.64
CA ILE A 397 13.27 -9.85 35.84
C ILE A 397 14.81 -9.90 35.93
N ASP A 398 15.38 -10.92 36.58
CA ASP A 398 16.83 -11.04 36.65
C ASP A 398 17.47 -11.31 35.28
N GLU A 399 16.83 -12.15 34.47
CA GLU A 399 17.30 -12.57 33.15
C GLU A 399 17.01 -11.55 32.04
N ALA A 400 15.89 -10.80 32.12
CA ALA A 400 15.47 -9.84 31.10
C ALA A 400 16.26 -8.52 31.14
N TRP A 401 16.86 -8.20 32.29
CA TRP A 401 17.74 -7.02 32.48
C TRP A 401 19.10 -7.45 33.06
N PRO A 402 19.93 -8.16 32.26
CA PRO A 402 21.20 -8.73 32.70
C PRO A 402 22.31 -7.69 32.88
N ASP A 403 22.13 -6.50 32.31
CA ASP A 403 23.01 -5.33 32.41
C ASP A 403 22.89 -4.57 33.76
N ARG A 404 21.97 -5.03 34.62
CA ARG A 404 21.64 -4.40 35.90
C ARG A 404 21.97 -5.33 37.08
N ALA A 405 21.80 -4.84 38.32
CA ALA A 405 22.13 -5.57 39.55
C ALA A 405 21.62 -7.02 39.51
N GLN A 406 22.50 -8.01 39.71
CA GLN A 406 22.12 -9.42 39.65
C GLN A 406 21.39 -9.85 40.93
N LEU A 407 20.22 -10.48 40.77
CA LEU A 407 19.43 -11.02 41.86
C LEU A 407 19.82 -12.47 42.16
N LEU A 408 20.19 -13.25 41.14
CA LEU A 408 20.71 -14.61 41.29
C LEU A 408 22.24 -14.66 41.19
N PRO A 409 22.88 -15.61 41.90
CA PRO A 409 24.32 -15.86 41.75
C PRO A 409 24.73 -16.20 40.30
N ALA A 410 25.91 -15.72 39.90
CA ALA A 410 26.52 -16.03 38.61
C ALA A 410 26.96 -17.50 38.49
N ASP A 411 27.43 -18.11 39.59
CA ASP A 411 27.84 -19.52 39.63
C ASP A 411 26.64 -20.47 39.51
N PRO A 412 26.67 -21.48 38.61
CA PRO A 412 25.56 -22.41 38.40
C PRO A 412 25.10 -23.17 39.65
N TYR A 413 26.03 -23.60 40.51
CA TYR A 413 25.70 -24.35 41.72
C TYR A 413 25.00 -23.45 42.74
N SER A 414 25.57 -22.27 42.98
CA SER A 414 25.01 -21.26 43.89
C SER A 414 23.64 -20.79 43.42
N ARG A 415 23.44 -20.64 42.11
CA ARG A 415 22.14 -20.33 41.51
C ARG A 415 21.12 -21.45 41.74
N ALA A 416 21.52 -22.71 41.59
CA ALA A 416 20.66 -23.86 41.88
C ALA A 416 20.28 -23.93 43.36
N GLN A 417 21.21 -23.64 44.28
CA GLN A 417 20.91 -23.55 45.71
C GLN A 417 19.93 -22.42 46.03
N ALA A 418 20.10 -21.24 45.44
CA ALA A 418 19.18 -20.12 45.63
C ALA A 418 17.76 -20.47 45.16
N ARG A 419 17.63 -21.12 44.00
CA ARG A 419 16.35 -21.61 43.47
C ARG A 419 15.71 -22.66 44.38
N PHE A 420 16.50 -23.61 44.90
CA PHE A 420 16.02 -24.63 45.83
C PHE A 420 15.43 -24.01 47.11
N TRP A 421 16.14 -23.07 47.74
CA TRP A 421 15.66 -22.44 48.97
C TRP A 421 14.43 -21.57 48.74
N ALA A 422 14.35 -20.85 47.62
CA ALA A 422 13.17 -20.08 47.26
C ALA A 422 11.93 -20.97 47.09
N ASP A 423 12.06 -22.09 46.37
CA ASP A 423 10.99 -23.07 46.20
C ASP A 423 10.59 -23.73 47.53
N PHE A 424 11.57 -24.09 48.37
CA PHE A 424 11.31 -24.65 49.70
C PHE A 424 10.48 -23.71 50.59
N VAL A 425 10.77 -22.40 50.57
CA VAL A 425 9.99 -21.39 51.32
C VAL A 425 8.55 -21.31 50.81
N ASP A 426 8.34 -21.33 49.49
CA ASP A 426 7.00 -21.31 48.90
C ASP A 426 6.20 -22.59 49.20
N MET A 427 6.86 -23.75 49.23
CA MET A 427 6.22 -25.03 49.57
C MET A 427 5.93 -25.18 51.07
N LYS A 428 6.85 -24.78 51.95
CA LYS A 428 6.61 -24.84 53.40
C LYS A 428 5.63 -23.76 53.88
N GLY A 429 5.63 -22.57 53.28
CA GLY A 429 4.66 -21.53 53.60
C GLY A 429 3.21 -21.98 53.37
N LYS A 430 2.96 -22.81 52.34
CA LYS A 430 1.64 -23.42 52.08
C LYS A 430 1.19 -24.42 53.15
N LYS A 431 2.11 -25.02 53.92
CA LYS A 431 1.79 -25.97 55.00
C LYS A 431 1.44 -25.32 56.34
N PHE A 432 1.69 -24.02 56.51
CA PHE A 432 1.42 -23.30 57.77
C PHE A 432 0.33 -22.22 57.66
N GLY A 433 -0.34 -22.11 56.51
CA GLY A 433 -1.50 -21.25 56.31
C GLY A 433 -2.81 -22.03 56.37
N VAL A 434 -3.28 -22.30 57.59
CA VAL A 434 -4.67 -22.54 58.04
C VAL A 434 -5.48 -23.63 57.31
N GLU A 435 -5.77 -24.73 58.04
CA GLU A 435 -7.07 -25.44 57.96
C GLU A 435 -8.22 -24.50 58.32
#